data_AF-A0A660SDI6-F1
#
_entry.id   AF-A0A660SDI6-F1
#
_cell.length_a   1.000
_cell.length_b   1.000
_cell.length_c   1.000
_cell.angle_alpha   90.00
_cell.angle_beta   90.00
_cell.angle_gamma   90.00
#
_symmetry.space_group_name_H-M   'P 1'
#
loop_
_entity.id
_entity.type
_entity.pdbx_description
1 polymer ?
#
loop_
_entity_poly.entity_id
_entity_poly.type
_entity_poly.pdbx_seq_one_letter_code
_entity_poly.pdbx_strand_id
1 'polypeptide(L)'
;MQKTLRNIISLLSENRVEYAVIGGLANSFYGNPRATQDIDILISCENNRQSLLIRQLERQYTILPKNPLEFIQQTKVLPIKDKQTNVTIDLVFSLIPFEDAAIK
;
A
#
# COMPACT_ATOMS: atom_id res chain seq x y z
N MET A 1 -1.60 11.00 8.83
CA MET A 1 -1.85 10.77 7.39
C MET A 1 -0.71 11.28 6.50
N GLN A 2 -0.45 12.60 6.38
CA GLN A 2 0.60 13.13 5.47
C GLN A 2 2.01 12.56 5.74
N LYS A 3 2.42 12.45 7.00
CA LYS A 3 3.71 11.84 7.40
C LYS A 3 3.79 10.36 6.96
N THR A 4 2.73 9.60 7.24
CA THR A 4 2.62 8.18 6.86
C THR A 4 2.71 7.99 5.35
N LEU A 5 1.99 8.81 4.58
CA LEU A 5 2.03 8.81 3.12
C LEU A 5 3.45 9.09 2.59
N ARG A 6 4.12 10.11 3.13
CA ARG A 6 5.50 10.44 2.74
C ARG A 6 6.46 9.27 3.02
N ASN A 7 6.34 8.66 4.19
CA ASN A 7 7.22 7.56 4.60
C ASN A 7 7.03 6.32 3.73
N ILE A 8 5.78 5.93 3.43
CA ILE A 8 5.52 4.76 2.61
C ILE A 8 5.97 4.99 1.17
N ILE A 9 5.74 6.19 0.62
CA ILE A 9 6.24 6.59 -0.70
C ILE A 9 7.77 6.52 -0.77
N SER A 10 8.47 7.05 0.24
CA SER A 10 9.95 6.97 0.29
C SER A 10 10.42 5.52 0.28
N LEU A 11 9.81 4.67 1.12
CA LEU A 11 10.16 3.25 1.21
C LEU A 11 9.94 2.53 -0.13
N LEU A 12 8.81 2.74 -0.79
CA LEU A 12 8.51 2.13 -2.09
C LEU A 12 9.50 2.61 -3.17
N SER A 13 9.81 3.90 -3.19
CA SER A 13 10.75 4.52 -4.14
C SER A 13 12.17 3.99 -3.96
N GLU A 14 12.66 3.92 -2.72
CA GLU A 14 13.99 3.37 -2.37
C GLU A 14 14.12 1.90 -2.78
N ASN A 15 13.02 1.14 -2.71
CA ASN A 15 12.98 -0.26 -3.12
C ASN A 15 12.66 -0.46 -4.61
N ARG A 16 12.55 0.63 -5.41
CA ARG A 16 12.16 0.57 -6.83
C ARG A 16 10.90 -0.26 -7.05
N VAL A 17 9.88 0.02 -6.25
CA VAL A 17 8.53 -0.54 -6.40
C VAL A 17 7.68 0.55 -7.05
N GLU A 18 7.13 0.28 -8.23
CA GLU A 18 6.21 1.21 -8.88
C GLU A 18 4.90 1.27 -8.09
N TYR A 19 4.33 2.46 -7.96
CA TYR A 19 3.13 2.65 -7.18
C TYR A 19 2.25 3.76 -7.73
N ALA A 20 0.95 3.69 -7.44
CA ALA A 20 0.02 4.80 -7.50
C ALA A 20 -0.79 4.84 -6.22
N VAL A 21 -0.96 6.03 -5.66
CA VAL A 21 -1.91 6.24 -4.57
C VAL A 21 -3.31 6.18 -5.18
N ILE A 22 -4.15 5.28 -4.67
CA ILE A 22 -5.53 5.07 -5.10
C ILE A 22 -6.46 5.36 -3.91
N GLY A 23 -7.77 5.56 -4.12
CA GLY A 23 -8.71 5.76 -3.01
C GLY A 23 -8.82 7.18 -2.41
N GLY A 24 -9.40 7.26 -1.20
CA GLY A 24 -10.24 8.37 -0.70
C GLY A 24 -9.62 9.77 -0.52
N LEU A 25 -8.31 9.93 -0.73
CA LEU A 25 -7.72 11.27 -0.92
C LEU A 25 -8.16 11.90 -2.26
N ALA A 26 -8.61 11.10 -3.24
CA ALA A 26 -9.28 11.56 -4.44
C ALA A 26 -10.81 11.75 -4.27
N ASN A 27 -11.41 11.23 -3.20
CA ASN A 27 -12.87 11.22 -3.01
C ASN A 27 -13.37 12.17 -1.90
N SER A 28 -12.48 12.95 -1.29
CA SER A 28 -12.82 13.88 -0.20
C SER A 28 -13.54 15.16 -0.66
N PHE A 29 -14.11 15.20 -1.87
CA PHE A 29 -14.85 16.36 -2.38
C PHE A 29 -16.39 16.22 -2.38
N TYR A 30 -17.00 15.02 -2.32
CA TYR A 30 -18.44 14.89 -2.61
C TYR A 30 -19.26 13.79 -1.89
N GLY A 31 -18.92 13.36 -0.66
CA GLY A 31 -19.83 12.44 0.04
C GLY A 31 -19.50 12.19 1.51
N ASN A 32 -20.55 11.99 2.31
CA ASN A 32 -20.52 11.85 3.77
C ASN A 32 -19.30 11.04 4.28
N PRO A 33 -18.45 11.63 5.15
CA PRO A 33 -17.17 11.04 5.54
C PRO A 33 -17.40 9.83 6.44
N ARG A 34 -17.17 8.63 5.91
CA ARG A 34 -16.67 7.55 6.76
C ARG A 34 -15.23 7.92 7.09
N ALA A 35 -14.96 8.24 8.35
CA ALA A 35 -13.65 8.62 8.86
C ALA A 35 -12.70 7.42 8.96
N THR A 36 -12.49 6.71 7.86
CA THR A 36 -11.44 5.70 7.75
C THR A 36 -10.15 6.42 7.37
N GLN A 37 -9.20 6.48 8.30
CA GLN A 37 -7.84 7.04 8.09
C GLN A 37 -6.98 6.04 7.32
N ASP A 38 -7.47 5.58 6.17
CA ASP A 38 -6.87 4.48 5.43
C ASP A 38 -6.29 5.06 4.14
N ILE A 39 -5.06 4.64 3.79
CA ILE A 39 -4.37 5.05 2.56
C ILE A 39 -4.34 3.84 1.64
N ASP A 40 -4.97 3.91 0.49
CA ASP A 40 -4.87 2.83 -0.51
C ASP A 40 -3.73 3.13 -1.49
N ILE A 41 -2.88 2.14 -1.76
CA ILE A 41 -1.76 2.27 -2.69
C ILE A 41 -1.73 1.04 -3.58
N LEU A 42 -1.88 1.25 -4.88
CA LEU A 42 -1.60 0.23 -5.89
C LEU A 42 -0.08 0.14 -6.05
N ILE A 43 0.45 -1.08 -6.01
CA ILE A 43 1.88 -1.35 -6.22
C ILE A 43 2.09 -2.44 -7.27
N SER A 44 3.14 -2.29 -8.06
CA SER A 44 3.64 -3.33 -8.96
C SER A 44 4.79 -4.07 -8.27
N CYS A 45 4.54 -5.30 -7.83
CA CYS A 45 5.53 -6.10 -7.13
C CYS A 45 5.44 -7.58 -7.52
N GLU A 46 6.49 -8.07 -8.18
CA GLU A 46 6.62 -9.47 -8.55
C GLU A 46 6.59 -10.42 -7.34
N ASN A 47 6.03 -11.62 -7.51
CA ASN A 47 5.89 -12.61 -6.43
C ASN A 47 7.21 -12.97 -5.73
N ASN A 48 8.31 -13.03 -6.48
CA ASN A 48 9.67 -13.28 -5.95
C ASN A 48 10.18 -12.15 -5.04
N ARG A 49 9.65 -10.92 -5.13
CA ARG A 49 10.07 -9.73 -4.38
C ARG A 49 9.16 -9.40 -3.19
N GLN A 50 7.96 -10.00 -3.12
CA GLN A 50 6.98 -9.74 -2.05
C GLN A 50 7.55 -10.02 -0.65
N SER A 51 8.26 -11.14 -0.47
CA SER A 51 8.84 -11.51 0.82
C SER A 51 9.90 -10.51 1.31
N LEU A 52 10.70 -9.97 0.38
CA LEU A 52 11.68 -8.93 0.68
C LEU A 52 10.99 -7.62 1.06
N LEU A 53 9.96 -7.21 0.31
CA LEU A 53 9.19 -6.00 0.59
C LEU A 53 8.54 -6.07 1.97
N ILE A 54 7.91 -7.19 2.33
CA ILE A 54 7.30 -7.39 3.66
C ILE A 54 8.33 -7.19 4.77
N ARG A 55 9.54 -7.78 4.66
CA ARG A 55 10.61 -7.62 5.66
C ARG A 55 11.07 -6.16 5.81
N GLN A 56 11.03 -5.36 4.74
CA GLN A 56 11.36 -3.93 4.81
C GLN A 56 10.22 -3.16 5.51
N LEU A 57 8.97 -3.46 5.17
CA LEU A 57 7.80 -2.85 5.78
C LEU A 57 7.72 -3.11 7.29
N GLU A 58 8.03 -4.33 7.75
CA GLU A 58 8.02 -4.73 9.17
C GLU A 58 8.87 -3.85 10.07
N ARG A 59 9.87 -3.14 9.53
CA ARG A 59 10.71 -2.21 10.30
C ARG A 59 9.88 -1.04 10.85
N GLN A 60 9.06 -0.44 9.99
CA GLN A 60 8.31 0.80 10.30
C GLN A 60 6.80 0.57 10.48
N TYR A 61 6.28 -0.52 9.96
CA TYR A 61 4.86 -0.84 9.90
C TYR A 61 4.58 -2.18 10.57
N THR A 62 3.38 -2.33 11.11
CA THR A 62 2.85 -3.61 11.60
C THR A 62 2.09 -4.27 10.47
N ILE A 63 2.48 -5.50 10.12
CA ILE A 63 1.76 -6.33 9.17
C ILE A 63 0.53 -6.92 9.87
N LEU A 64 -0.67 -6.65 9.35
CA LEU A 64 -1.91 -7.04 10.03
C LEU A 64 -2.28 -8.53 9.82
N PRO A 65 -2.10 -9.14 8.64
CA PRO A 65 -2.36 -10.56 8.45
C PRO A 65 -1.29 -11.43 9.13
N LYS A 66 -1.72 -12.56 9.72
CA LYS A 66 -0.79 -13.55 10.32
C LYS A 66 0.12 -14.22 9.27
N ASN A 67 -0.45 -14.56 8.11
CA ASN A 67 0.26 -15.16 6.98
C ASN A 67 0.24 -14.18 5.79
N PRO A 68 1.16 -13.20 5.70
CA PRO A 68 1.04 -12.11 4.74
C PRO A 68 1.14 -12.56 3.28
N LEU A 69 2.02 -13.52 2.96
CA LEU A 69 2.18 -14.02 1.60
C LEU A 69 0.92 -14.76 1.09
N GLU A 70 0.36 -15.64 1.93
CA GLU A 70 -0.89 -16.34 1.63
C GLU A 70 -2.05 -15.36 1.45
N PHE A 71 -2.13 -14.36 2.33
CA PHE A 71 -3.14 -13.32 2.28
C PHE A 71 -3.04 -12.47 1.00
N ILE A 72 -1.83 -12.06 0.59
CA ILE A 72 -1.60 -11.36 -0.69
C ILE A 72 -1.99 -12.26 -1.86
N GLN A 73 -1.66 -13.55 -1.82
CA GLN A 73 -1.99 -14.46 -2.91
C GLN A 73 -3.51 -14.58 -3.12
N GLN A 74 -4.28 -14.65 -2.03
CA GLN A 74 -5.73 -14.80 -2.03
C GLN A 74 -6.48 -13.49 -2.31
N THR A 75 -6.04 -12.38 -1.72
CA THR A 75 -6.80 -11.11 -1.72
C THR A 75 -6.20 -10.03 -2.61
N LYS A 76 -4.93 -10.18 -3.00
CA LYS A 76 -4.12 -9.14 -3.65
C LYS A 76 -3.92 -7.88 -2.81
N VAL A 77 -4.17 -7.95 -1.49
CA VAL A 77 -3.98 -6.80 -0.59
C VAL A 77 -3.03 -7.18 0.53
N LEU A 78 -2.24 -6.23 1.01
CA LEU A 78 -1.51 -6.32 2.27
C LEU A 78 -1.86 -5.09 3.14
N PRO A 79 -2.76 -5.26 4.11
CA PRO A 79 -3.08 -4.19 5.05
C PRO A 79 -1.95 -4.08 6.09
N ILE A 80 -1.40 -2.89 6.24
CA ILE A 80 -0.34 -2.55 7.18
C ILE A 80 -0.72 -1.35 8.03
N LYS A 81 -0.14 -1.22 9.22
CA LYS A 81 -0.41 -0.09 10.13
C LYS A 81 0.88 0.63 10.49
N ASP A 82 0.90 1.94 10.33
CA ASP A 82 2.02 2.78 10.76
C ASP A 82 2.15 2.75 12.28
N LYS A 83 3.32 2.30 12.78
CA LYS A 83 3.59 2.17 14.21
C LYS A 83 3.58 3.50 14.96
N GLN A 84 3.85 4.62 14.27
CA GLN A 84 3.93 5.94 14.88
C GLN A 84 2.59 6.66 14.87
N THR A 85 1.85 6.58 13.76
CA THR A 85 0.62 7.38 13.56
C THR A 85 -0.67 6.60 13.71
N ASN A 86 -0.59 5.26 13.80
CA ASN A 86 -1.74 4.34 13.78
C ASN A 86 -2.61 4.39 12.52
N VAL A 87 -2.15 5.07 11.46
CA VAL A 87 -2.82 5.10 10.14
C VAL A 87 -2.67 3.74 9.47
N THR A 88 -3.76 3.25 8.88
CA THR A 88 -3.75 2.01 8.08
C THR A 88 -3.38 2.34 6.63
N ILE A 89 -2.65 1.45 5.99
CA ILE A 89 -2.34 1.52 4.57
C ILE A 89 -2.69 0.18 3.96
N ASP A 90 -3.49 0.19 2.89
CA ASP A 90 -3.83 -0.98 2.11
C ASP A 90 -2.97 -1.00 0.85
N LEU A 91 -1.98 -1.89 0.82
CA LEU A 91 -1.14 -2.11 -0.35
C LEU A 91 -1.83 -3.10 -1.27
N VAL A 92 -2.32 -2.64 -2.42
CA VAL A 92 -2.95 -3.46 -3.44
C VAL A 92 -1.91 -3.89 -4.46
N PHE A 93 -1.71 -5.19 -4.62
CA PHE A 93 -0.72 -5.78 -5.52
C PHE A 93 -1.33 -5.97 -6.91
N SER A 94 -0.88 -5.15 -7.87
CA SER A 94 -1.18 -5.34 -9.29
C SER A 94 -0.34 -6.47 -9.87
N LEU A 95 -0.94 -7.24 -10.78
CA LEU A 95 -0.24 -8.18 -11.68
C LEU A 95 -0.02 -7.59 -13.08
N ILE A 96 -0.59 -6.41 -13.35
CA ILE A 96 -0.53 -5.75 -14.66
C ILE A 96 0.65 -4.76 -14.64
N PRO A 97 1.54 -4.79 -15.64
CA PRO A 97 2.55 -3.75 -15.83
C PRO A 97 1.89 -2.37 -15.86
N PHE A 98 2.47 -1.38 -15.19
CA PHE A 98 1.93 -0.01 -15.10
C PHE A 98 1.74 0.66 -16.46
N GLU A 99 2.38 0.13 -17.51
CA GLU A 99 2.32 0.62 -18.89
C GLU A 99 0.89 0.67 -19.46
N ASP A 100 -0.04 -0.18 -19.00
CA ASP A 100 -1.43 -0.18 -19.48
C ASP A 100 -2.41 0.64 -18.63
N ALA A 101 -2.04 1.01 -17.40
CA ALA A 101 -2.94 1.71 -16.46
C ALA A 101 -2.84 3.24 -16.54
N ALA A 102 -1.79 3.77 -17.18
CA ALA A 102 -1.63 5.20 -17.44
C ALA A 102 -2.28 5.57 -18.80
N ILE A 103 -3.61 5.60 -18.84
CA ILE A 103 -4.31 6.32 -19.91
C ILE A 103 -3.89 7.80 -19.81
N LYS A 104 -3.29 8.30 -20.90
CA LYS A 104 -2.85 9.68 -21.12
C LYS A 104 -3.97 10.70 -20.97
#